data_AF-A0A6L2ZX41-F1
#
_entry.id   AF-A0A6L2ZX41-F1
#
_cell.length_a   1.000
_cell.length_b   1.000
_cell.length_c   1.000
_cell.angle_alpha   90.00
_cell.angle_beta   90.00
_cell.angle_gamma   90.00
#
_symmetry.space_group_name_H-M   'P 1'
#
loop_
_entity.id
_entity.type
_entity.pdbx_description
1 polymer ?
#
loop_
_entity_poly.entity_id
_entity_poly.type
_entity_poly.pdbx_seq_one_letter_code
_entity_poly.pdbx_strand_id
1 'polypeptide(L)'
;MALIPDEVINRVEKMDILQVANNLGLEVRKVGNGYRAGKNNAYEFYPDTNKFSNYYAGQKGGNTINLVQYEQGSSFVEAVNYLADLDFSEVEVDLTPKKKPPFQWYFKTVDFPRRAENFLVNERKLPQNMVKLLLERRYIVEDKLGNIVFPWYKNGTPVGADVQGTTFREGEERPYFKGVAKNSEPFGFNIKIGSGDVTDLYFFEAPIDALSYWSLHPKLTNCMFISLSGASNWSRVEPFMNYAATTYGYGKDGRNPHHSVHICVDNDKKGAEFWEHFEAKNAFTKEFSVGNVEYYVDERPDEAFGKDWNDVLKFQTLQLEQEKATTIPQLEQEMAY
;
A
#
# COMPACT_ATOMS: atom_id res chain seq x y z
N MET A 1 -12.06 17.37 41.87
CA MET A 1 -12.66 16.78 40.66
C MET A 1 -13.43 15.56 41.11
N ALA A 2 -14.74 15.48 40.86
CA ALA A 2 -15.50 14.28 41.16
C ALA A 2 -15.01 13.14 40.25
N LEU A 3 -14.70 11.99 40.84
CA LEU A 3 -14.30 10.81 40.09
C LEU A 3 -15.56 10.26 39.40
N ILE A 4 -15.52 10.11 38.07
CA ILE A 4 -16.62 9.43 37.36
C ILE A 4 -16.49 7.93 37.65
N PRO A 5 -17.57 7.23 38.06
CA PRO A 5 -17.52 5.78 38.28
C PRO A 5 -17.20 5.01 36.99
N ASP A 6 -16.36 3.98 37.09
CA ASP A 6 -15.99 3.12 35.94
C ASP A 6 -17.21 2.50 35.25
N GLU A 7 -18.27 2.21 36.01
CA GLU A 7 -19.53 1.71 35.46
C GLU A 7 -20.18 2.69 34.47
N VAL A 8 -20.13 3.99 34.76
CA VAL A 8 -20.65 5.03 33.87
C VAL A 8 -19.81 5.11 32.60
N ILE A 9 -18.48 5.07 32.75
CA ILE A 9 -17.54 5.07 31.62
C ILE A 9 -17.79 3.86 30.72
N ASN A 10 -17.82 2.66 31.29
CA ASN A 10 -18.05 1.41 30.56
C ASN A 10 -19.39 1.41 29.82
N ARG A 11 -20.45 1.93 30.45
CA ARG A 11 -21.77 2.06 29.83
C ARG A 11 -21.73 2.98 28.62
N VAL A 12 -21.19 4.20 28.78
CA VAL A 12 -21.19 5.17 27.67
C VAL A 12 -20.26 4.75 26.53
N GLU A 13 -19.16 4.04 26.81
CA GLU A 13 -18.29 3.45 25.79
C GLU A 13 -18.99 2.39 24.93
N LYS A 14 -19.99 1.72 25.48
CA LYS A 14 -20.79 0.69 24.80
C LYS A 14 -22.01 1.24 24.08
N MET A 15 -22.39 2.51 24.26
CA MET A 15 -23.51 3.11 23.52
C MET A 15 -23.33 2.95 22.01
N ASP A 16 -24.44 2.77 21.27
CA ASP A 16 -24.43 2.63 19.82
C ASP A 16 -23.82 3.89 19.19
N ILE A 17 -22.65 3.71 18.59
CA ILE A 17 -21.89 4.80 18.00
C ILE A 17 -22.62 5.48 16.85
N LEU A 18 -23.53 4.80 16.16
CA LEU A 18 -24.36 5.40 15.12
C LEU A 18 -25.44 6.30 15.72
N GLN A 19 -26.02 5.92 16.86
CA GLN A 19 -26.97 6.79 17.57
C GLN A 19 -26.26 8.03 18.10
N VAL A 20 -25.07 7.87 18.69
CA VAL A 20 -24.24 9.00 19.14
C VAL A 20 -23.86 9.91 17.98
N ALA A 21 -23.39 9.35 16.86
CA ALA A 21 -23.02 10.13 15.68
C ALA A 21 -24.19 10.95 15.11
N ASN A 22 -25.36 10.34 14.94
CA ASN A 22 -26.54 11.04 14.45
C ASN A 22 -27.00 12.13 15.44
N ASN A 23 -26.89 11.90 16.75
CA ASN A 23 -27.21 12.89 17.78
C ASN A 23 -26.26 14.11 17.75
N LEU A 24 -25.01 13.90 17.31
CA LEU A 24 -24.04 14.97 17.08
C LEU A 24 -24.24 15.69 15.73
N GLY A 25 -25.28 15.33 14.97
CA GLY A 25 -25.56 15.93 13.65
C GLY A 25 -24.69 15.36 12.52
N LEU A 26 -23.91 14.31 12.78
CA LEU A 26 -23.22 13.57 11.74
C LEU A 26 -24.25 12.70 11.02
N GLU A 27 -24.83 13.20 9.93
CA GLU A 27 -25.80 12.46 9.11
C GLU A 27 -25.17 11.16 8.55
N VAL A 28 -25.30 10.05 9.29
CA VAL A 28 -24.65 8.80 8.91
C VAL A 28 -25.38 8.15 7.76
N ARG A 29 -24.65 7.83 6.69
CA ARG A 29 -25.17 7.18 5.49
C ARG A 29 -24.44 5.87 5.24
N LYS A 30 -25.18 4.87 4.76
CA LYS A 30 -24.57 3.63 4.31
C LYS A 30 -23.92 3.84 2.93
N VAL A 31 -22.61 3.63 2.83
CA VAL A 31 -21.84 3.76 1.59
C VAL A 31 -21.12 2.45 1.33
N GLY A 32 -21.56 1.70 0.32
CA GLY A 32 -21.11 0.34 0.08
C GLY A 32 -21.42 -0.58 1.25
N ASN A 33 -20.39 -1.19 1.83
CA ASN A 33 -20.51 -2.06 3.01
C ASN A 33 -20.27 -1.33 4.35
N GLY A 34 -19.97 -0.03 4.33
CA GLY A 34 -19.63 0.76 5.52
C GLY A 34 -20.62 1.88 5.82
N TYR A 35 -20.42 2.56 6.94
CA TYR A 35 -21.18 3.73 7.37
C TYR A 35 -20.26 4.96 7.36
N ARG A 36 -20.67 6.02 6.68
CA ARG A 36 -19.88 7.24 6.47
C ARG A 36 -20.66 8.47 6.88
N ALA A 37 -19.96 9.52 7.31
CA ALA A 37 -20.55 10.84 7.55
C ALA A 37 -19.52 11.95 7.32
N GLY A 38 -19.97 13.20 7.48
CA GLY A 38 -19.14 14.40 7.38
C GLY A 38 -18.79 14.81 5.95
N LYS A 39 -18.18 15.99 5.81
CA LYS A 39 -17.72 16.51 4.52
C LYS A 39 -16.74 15.52 3.88
N ASN A 40 -16.94 15.21 2.60
CA ASN A 40 -16.12 14.25 1.83
C ASN A 40 -16.02 12.83 2.45
N ASN A 41 -17.00 12.40 3.25
CA ASN A 41 -16.98 11.10 3.94
C ASN A 41 -15.76 10.91 4.87
N ALA A 42 -15.37 11.99 5.56
CA ALA A 42 -14.26 12.00 6.51
C ALA A 42 -14.35 10.93 7.61
N TYR A 43 -15.57 10.59 8.02
CA TYR A 43 -15.83 9.60 9.07
C TYR A 43 -16.11 8.23 8.47
N GLU A 44 -15.55 7.19 9.08
CA GLU A 44 -16.02 5.81 8.97
C GLU A 44 -16.50 5.30 10.32
N PHE A 45 -17.69 4.70 10.34
CA PHE A 45 -18.21 4.01 11.51
C PHE A 45 -18.21 2.50 11.27
N TYR A 46 -17.85 1.77 12.31
CA TYR A 46 -17.75 0.31 12.33
C TYR A 46 -18.69 -0.24 13.41
N PRO A 47 -19.97 -0.49 13.08
CA PRO A 47 -20.95 -0.97 14.07
C PRO A 47 -20.55 -2.32 14.69
N ASP A 48 -19.92 -3.21 13.92
CA ASP A 48 -19.46 -4.52 14.39
C ASP A 48 -18.44 -4.44 15.53
N THR A 49 -17.68 -3.35 15.63
CA THR A 49 -16.68 -3.12 16.70
C THR A 49 -17.03 -1.95 17.59
N ASN A 50 -18.16 -1.28 17.32
CA ASN A 50 -18.61 -0.04 17.94
C ASN A 50 -17.51 1.07 17.97
N LYS A 51 -16.80 1.24 16.85
CA LYS A 51 -15.71 2.24 16.70
C LYS A 51 -15.92 3.19 15.54
N PHE A 52 -15.18 4.30 15.53
CA PHE A 52 -15.06 5.19 14.37
C PHE A 52 -13.62 5.54 14.02
N SER A 53 -13.40 5.99 12.79
CA SER A 53 -12.18 6.65 12.35
C SER A 53 -12.52 7.97 11.67
N ASN A 54 -11.68 8.99 11.84
CA ASN A 54 -11.74 10.25 11.10
C ASN A 54 -10.41 10.47 10.37
N TYR A 55 -10.44 10.45 9.04
CA TYR A 55 -9.22 10.50 8.22
C TYR A 55 -8.56 11.87 8.16
N TYR A 56 -9.30 12.96 8.35
CA TYR A 56 -8.71 14.30 8.41
C TYR A 56 -8.06 14.57 9.77
N ALA A 57 -8.63 14.03 10.84
CA ALA A 57 -8.10 14.16 12.20
C ALA A 57 -6.95 13.20 12.52
N GLY A 58 -6.75 12.17 11.71
CA GLY A 58 -5.84 11.06 12.02
C GLY A 58 -6.36 10.11 13.11
N GLN A 59 -7.60 10.28 13.60
CA GLN A 59 -8.23 9.41 14.58
C GLN A 59 -8.55 8.05 13.96
N LYS A 60 -8.06 6.96 14.58
CA LYS A 60 -8.34 5.58 14.15
C LYS A 60 -8.88 4.74 15.30
N GLY A 61 -10.06 4.17 15.12
CA GLY A 61 -10.65 3.23 16.09
C GLY A 61 -11.07 3.85 17.43
N GLY A 62 -11.57 5.09 17.42
CA GLY A 62 -12.12 5.74 18.62
C GLY A 62 -13.47 5.15 19.04
N ASN A 63 -13.80 5.25 20.33
CA ASN A 63 -15.12 4.90 20.88
C ASN A 63 -16.07 6.12 20.87
N THR A 64 -17.26 5.97 21.44
CA THR A 64 -18.27 7.03 21.60
C THR A 64 -17.77 8.25 22.37
N ILE A 65 -16.98 8.06 23.43
CA ILE A 65 -16.37 9.16 24.20
C ILE A 65 -15.45 9.96 23.29
N ASN A 66 -14.55 9.29 22.56
CA ASN A 66 -13.64 9.96 21.64
C ASN A 66 -14.38 10.74 20.55
N LEU A 67 -15.53 10.23 20.09
CA LEU A 67 -16.36 10.90 19.10
C LEU A 67 -16.89 12.23 19.64
N VAL A 68 -17.46 12.22 20.85
CA VAL A 68 -17.98 13.43 21.50
C VAL A 68 -16.85 14.43 21.78
N GLN A 69 -15.71 13.96 22.32
CA GLN A 69 -14.54 14.83 22.56
C GLN A 69 -14.09 15.53 21.27
N TYR A 70 -14.08 14.82 20.15
CA TYR A 70 -13.65 15.38 18.88
C TYR A 70 -14.68 16.36 18.30
N GLU A 71 -15.97 16.00 18.24
CA GLU A 71 -17.02 16.87 17.66
C GLU A 71 -17.28 18.12 18.48
N GLN A 72 -17.23 18.03 19.81
CA GLN A 72 -17.58 19.13 20.70
C GLN A 72 -16.35 19.87 21.25
N GLY A 73 -15.13 19.37 20.99
CA GLY A 73 -13.90 19.91 21.59
C GLY A 73 -13.86 19.72 23.12
N SER A 74 -14.58 18.73 23.64
CA SER A 74 -14.78 18.52 25.07
C SER A 74 -13.66 17.70 25.72
N SER A 75 -13.45 17.93 27.01
CA SER A 75 -12.65 17.04 27.85
C SER A 75 -13.32 15.67 28.03
N PHE A 76 -12.54 14.69 28.51
CA PHE A 76 -13.06 13.35 28.79
C PHE A 76 -14.25 13.38 29.75
N VAL A 77 -14.16 14.17 30.82
CA VAL A 77 -15.20 14.27 31.85
C VAL A 77 -16.49 14.87 31.27
N GLU A 78 -16.38 15.93 30.47
CA GLU A 78 -17.52 16.55 29.81
C GLU A 78 -18.18 15.59 28.82
N ALA A 79 -17.39 14.87 28.02
CA ALA A 79 -17.90 13.89 27.06
C ALA A 79 -18.64 12.73 27.74
N VAL A 80 -18.10 12.20 28.84
CA VAL A 80 -18.76 11.13 29.60
C VAL A 80 -20.06 11.62 30.23
N ASN A 81 -20.09 12.81 30.81
CA ASN A 81 -21.31 13.38 31.39
C ASN A 81 -22.37 13.64 30.30
N TYR A 82 -21.98 14.22 29.16
CA TYR A 82 -22.87 14.42 28.02
C TYR A 82 -23.51 13.10 27.56
N LEU A 83 -22.69 12.04 27.38
CA LEU A 83 -23.20 10.73 27.01
C LEU A 83 -24.06 10.12 28.12
N ALA A 84 -23.74 10.38 29.38
CA ALA A 84 -24.43 9.78 30.50
C ALA A 84 -25.91 10.21 30.61
N ASP A 85 -26.23 11.40 30.10
CA ASP A 85 -27.58 11.96 30.03
C ASP A 85 -28.40 11.41 28.85
N LEU A 86 -27.80 10.63 27.95
CA LEU A 86 -28.47 10.05 26.79
C LEU A 86 -28.99 8.64 27.11
N ASP A 87 -30.14 8.31 26.53
CA ASP A 87 -30.78 7.00 26.62
C ASP A 87 -30.66 6.26 25.28
N PHE A 88 -29.42 5.86 24.96
CA PHE A 88 -29.09 5.11 23.75
C PHE A 88 -28.79 3.65 24.07
N SER A 89 -29.08 2.77 23.12
CA SER A 89 -28.85 1.34 23.29
C SER A 89 -27.37 1.02 23.38
N GLU A 90 -27.01 0.04 24.21
CA GLU A 90 -25.66 -0.51 24.27
C GLU A 90 -25.47 -1.60 23.20
N VAL A 91 -24.28 -1.62 22.60
CA VAL A 91 -23.86 -2.62 21.63
C VAL A 91 -22.91 -3.60 22.31
N GLU A 92 -23.32 -4.86 22.38
CA GLU A 92 -22.39 -5.94 22.74
C GLU A 92 -21.47 -6.23 21.55
N VAL A 93 -20.20 -5.88 21.71
CA VAL A 93 -19.17 -6.16 20.72
C VAL A 93 -18.63 -7.56 20.96
N ASP A 94 -18.76 -8.42 19.95
CA ASP A 94 -18.08 -9.71 19.91
C ASP A 94 -16.56 -9.50 19.75
N LEU A 95 -15.84 -9.55 20.87
CA LEU A 95 -14.38 -9.43 20.92
C LEU A 95 -13.66 -10.72 20.52
N THR A 96 -14.39 -11.80 20.15
CA THR A 96 -13.72 -13.00 19.67
C THR A 96 -12.96 -12.68 18.39
N PRO A 97 -11.67 -13.05 18.28
CA PRO A 97 -10.92 -12.83 17.05
C PRO A 97 -11.57 -13.60 15.90
N LYS A 98 -12.40 -12.93 15.09
CA LYS A 98 -13.00 -13.55 13.91
C LYS A 98 -11.88 -13.88 12.93
N LYS A 99 -11.59 -15.18 12.77
CA LYS A 99 -10.61 -15.65 11.79
C LYS A 99 -11.10 -15.21 10.41
N LYS A 100 -10.37 -14.31 9.76
CA LYS A 100 -10.71 -13.88 8.39
C LYS A 100 -10.71 -15.14 7.50
N PRO A 101 -11.75 -15.35 6.66
CA PRO A 101 -11.71 -16.43 5.69
C PRO A 101 -10.50 -16.23 4.77
N PRO A 102 -9.90 -17.32 4.24
CA PRO A 102 -8.77 -17.21 3.33
C PRO A 102 -9.16 -16.45 2.05
N PHE A 103 -8.17 -15.85 1.40
CA PHE A 103 -8.36 -15.28 0.07
C PHE A 103 -8.86 -16.35 -0.91
N GLN A 104 -9.82 -15.96 -1.75
CA GLN A 104 -10.26 -16.76 -2.88
C GLN A 104 -10.28 -15.86 -4.11
N TRP A 105 -9.77 -16.37 -5.23
CA TRP A 105 -9.76 -15.62 -6.47
C TRP A 105 -11.19 -15.41 -6.98
N TYR A 106 -11.71 -14.18 -6.82
CA TYR A 106 -13.08 -13.81 -7.22
C TYR A 106 -13.13 -12.87 -8.44
N PHE A 107 -11.98 -12.45 -8.97
CA PHE A 107 -11.92 -11.54 -10.10
C PHE A 107 -12.38 -12.23 -11.39
N LYS A 108 -13.40 -11.64 -12.02
CA LYS A 108 -13.80 -11.98 -13.39
C LYS A 108 -12.91 -11.17 -14.34
N THR A 109 -12.04 -11.85 -15.08
CA THR A 109 -11.09 -11.21 -16.01
C THR A 109 -11.64 -11.12 -17.42
N VAL A 110 -11.02 -10.28 -18.24
CA VAL A 110 -11.24 -10.20 -19.69
C VAL A 110 -10.14 -10.94 -20.45
N ASP A 111 -10.45 -11.42 -21.66
CA ASP A 111 -9.47 -12.12 -22.51
C ASP A 111 -8.48 -11.16 -23.20
N PHE A 112 -8.92 -9.91 -23.43
CA PHE A 112 -8.14 -8.88 -24.12
C PHE A 112 -7.96 -7.64 -23.21
N PRO A 113 -6.89 -7.58 -22.41
CA PRO A 113 -6.69 -6.57 -21.35
C PRO A 113 -6.19 -5.21 -21.90
N ARG A 114 -6.94 -4.63 -22.85
CA ARG A 114 -6.54 -3.41 -23.58
C ARG A 114 -6.43 -2.18 -22.69
N ARG A 115 -7.25 -2.04 -21.64
CA ARG A 115 -7.17 -0.87 -20.74
C ARG A 115 -5.94 -0.97 -19.87
N ALA A 116 -5.65 -2.16 -19.34
CA ALA A 116 -4.44 -2.42 -18.58
C ALA A 116 -3.19 -2.15 -19.43
N GLU A 117 -3.12 -2.67 -20.66
CA GLU A 117 -2.01 -2.42 -21.58
C GLU A 117 -1.85 -0.92 -21.88
N ASN A 118 -2.92 -0.25 -22.29
CA ASN A 118 -2.89 1.18 -22.63
C ASN A 118 -2.43 2.02 -21.43
N PHE A 119 -2.97 1.76 -20.24
CA PHE A 119 -2.61 2.48 -19.03
C PHE A 119 -1.14 2.22 -18.66
N LEU A 120 -0.69 0.97 -18.62
CA LEU A 120 0.67 0.64 -18.19
C LEU A 120 1.73 1.13 -19.18
N VAL A 121 1.47 1.06 -20.48
CA VAL A 121 2.43 1.47 -21.51
C VAL A 121 2.37 2.96 -21.75
N ASN A 122 1.20 3.53 -22.05
CA ASN A 122 1.11 4.91 -22.52
C ASN A 122 1.11 5.92 -21.36
N GLU A 123 0.39 5.62 -20.28
CA GLU A 123 0.30 6.50 -19.11
C GLU A 123 1.43 6.27 -18.12
N ARG A 124 1.83 5.01 -17.90
CA ARG A 124 2.86 4.63 -16.91
C ARG A 124 4.23 4.33 -17.51
N LYS A 125 4.38 4.39 -18.83
CA LYS A 125 5.65 4.27 -19.56
C LYS A 125 6.39 2.94 -19.35
N LEU A 126 5.71 1.90 -18.86
CA LEU A 126 6.30 0.57 -18.76
C LEU A 126 6.56 -0.01 -20.17
N PRO A 127 7.69 -0.71 -20.39
CA PRO A 127 8.00 -1.31 -21.67
C PRO A 127 6.91 -2.28 -22.15
N GLN A 128 6.47 -2.14 -23.39
CA GLN A 128 5.37 -2.94 -23.94
C GLN A 128 5.66 -4.45 -23.89
N ASN A 129 6.90 -4.86 -24.15
CA ASN A 129 7.32 -6.27 -24.07
C ASN A 129 7.23 -6.82 -22.64
N MET A 130 7.58 -6.02 -21.63
CA MET A 130 7.42 -6.40 -20.23
C MET A 130 5.94 -6.56 -19.88
N VAL A 131 5.09 -5.60 -20.23
CA VAL A 131 3.65 -5.67 -19.95
C VAL A 131 3.02 -6.91 -20.59
N LYS A 132 3.35 -7.21 -21.86
CA LYS A 132 2.88 -8.43 -22.54
C LYS A 132 3.29 -9.70 -21.80
N LEU A 133 4.56 -9.82 -21.42
CA LEU A 133 5.06 -10.96 -20.66
C LEU A 133 4.33 -11.13 -19.31
N LEU A 134 4.08 -10.03 -18.59
CA LEU A 134 3.38 -10.06 -17.31
C LEU A 134 1.91 -10.47 -17.44
N LEU A 135 1.24 -10.07 -18.52
CA LEU A 135 -0.12 -10.51 -18.85
C LEU A 135 -0.16 -12.00 -19.19
N GLU A 136 0.75 -12.47 -20.06
CA GLU A 136 0.88 -13.88 -20.43
C GLU A 136 1.13 -14.77 -19.21
N ARG A 137 1.98 -14.30 -18.28
CA ARG A 137 2.32 -15.01 -17.03
C ARG A 137 1.33 -14.76 -15.89
N ARG A 138 0.27 -13.97 -16.13
CA ARG A 138 -0.76 -13.60 -15.14
C ARG A 138 -0.22 -12.93 -13.87
N TYR A 139 0.90 -12.21 -13.97
CA TYR A 139 1.33 -11.26 -12.94
C TYR A 139 0.53 -9.95 -13.00
N ILE A 140 -0.12 -9.70 -14.13
CA ILE A 140 -1.10 -8.63 -14.30
C ILE A 140 -2.30 -9.23 -15.01
N VAL A 141 -3.51 -8.84 -14.62
CA VAL A 141 -4.74 -9.13 -15.36
C VAL A 141 -5.66 -7.91 -15.34
N GLU A 142 -6.58 -7.82 -16.29
CA GLU A 142 -7.65 -6.82 -16.29
C GLU A 142 -8.96 -7.46 -15.84
N ASP A 143 -9.62 -6.86 -14.84
CA ASP A 143 -10.96 -7.28 -14.41
C ASP A 143 -12.06 -6.71 -15.33
N LYS A 144 -13.30 -7.21 -15.20
CA LYS A 144 -14.44 -6.73 -15.99
C LYS A 144 -14.83 -5.26 -15.76
N LEU A 145 -14.31 -4.61 -14.72
CA LEU A 145 -14.52 -3.19 -14.46
C LEU A 145 -13.42 -2.33 -15.14
N GLY A 146 -12.43 -2.95 -15.76
CA GLY A 146 -11.28 -2.30 -16.36
C GLY A 146 -10.21 -1.91 -15.35
N ASN A 147 -10.24 -2.48 -14.13
CA ASN A 147 -9.13 -2.32 -13.19
C ASN A 147 -8.01 -3.30 -13.55
N ILE A 148 -6.79 -2.88 -13.25
CA ILE A 148 -5.62 -3.74 -13.25
C ILE A 148 -5.55 -4.45 -11.90
N VAL A 149 -5.44 -5.78 -11.93
CA VAL A 149 -5.25 -6.62 -10.76
C VAL A 149 -3.83 -7.18 -10.82
N PHE A 150 -3.06 -6.97 -9.76
CA PHE A 150 -1.70 -7.49 -9.57
C PHE A 150 -1.75 -8.62 -8.54
N PRO A 151 -1.81 -9.90 -8.97
CA PRO A 151 -1.95 -11.02 -8.04
C PRO A 151 -0.72 -11.21 -7.17
N TRP A 152 -0.94 -11.59 -5.92
CA TRP A 152 0.11 -11.91 -4.96
C TRP A 152 0.32 -13.41 -4.95
N TYR A 153 1.47 -13.90 -5.39
CA TYR A 153 1.73 -15.33 -5.45
C TYR A 153 2.54 -15.80 -4.25
N LYS A 154 2.08 -16.88 -3.61
CA LYS A 154 2.85 -17.62 -2.61
C LYS A 154 2.84 -19.08 -3.03
N ASN A 155 4.02 -19.62 -3.33
CA ASN A 155 4.20 -20.99 -3.84
C ASN A 155 3.33 -21.28 -5.08
N GLY A 156 3.25 -20.31 -6.01
CA GLY A 156 2.45 -20.41 -7.24
C GLY A 156 0.94 -20.23 -7.06
N THR A 157 0.44 -20.02 -5.84
CA THR A 157 -1.00 -19.82 -5.58
C THR A 157 -1.29 -18.34 -5.29
N PRO A 158 -2.35 -17.75 -5.87
CA PRO A 158 -2.80 -16.40 -5.51
C PRO A 158 -3.30 -16.34 -4.07
N VAL A 159 -2.71 -15.47 -3.24
CA VAL A 159 -3.08 -15.26 -1.82
C VAL A 159 -3.60 -13.84 -1.53
N GLY A 160 -3.71 -13.03 -2.57
CA GLY A 160 -4.19 -11.64 -2.51
C GLY A 160 -3.99 -10.95 -3.84
N ALA A 161 -4.31 -9.66 -3.90
CA ALA A 161 -3.98 -8.81 -5.04
C ALA A 161 -4.03 -7.32 -4.69
N ASP A 162 -3.20 -6.52 -5.35
CA ASP A 162 -3.43 -5.08 -5.48
C ASP A 162 -4.38 -4.82 -6.65
N VAL A 163 -5.23 -3.81 -6.51
CA VAL A 163 -6.18 -3.38 -7.52
C VAL A 163 -5.95 -1.91 -7.83
N GLN A 164 -5.69 -1.60 -9.10
CA GLN A 164 -5.42 -0.27 -9.61
C GLN A 164 -6.48 0.09 -10.66
N GLY A 165 -7.24 1.14 -10.40
CA GLY A 165 -8.18 1.69 -11.39
C GLY A 165 -7.44 2.41 -12.51
N THR A 166 -7.96 2.33 -13.73
CA THR A 166 -7.39 3.01 -14.92
C THR A 166 -8.16 4.26 -15.34
N THR A 167 -9.29 4.57 -14.68
CA THR A 167 -10.09 5.76 -14.95
C THR A 167 -9.60 6.93 -14.11
N PHE A 168 -9.19 8.01 -14.76
CA PHE A 168 -8.80 9.26 -14.12
C PHE A 168 -10.03 9.95 -13.49
N ARG A 169 -9.87 10.44 -12.26
CA ARG A 169 -10.88 11.17 -11.50
C ARG A 169 -10.38 12.56 -11.21
N GLU A 170 -10.84 13.51 -12.00
CA GLU A 170 -10.45 14.91 -11.89
C GLU A 170 -10.89 15.51 -10.55
N GLY A 171 -10.01 16.31 -9.93
CA GLY A 171 -10.29 16.99 -8.66
C GLY A 171 -10.16 16.12 -7.41
N GLU A 172 -9.87 14.83 -7.53
CA GLU A 172 -9.51 13.96 -6.40
C GLU A 172 -8.00 14.02 -6.10
N GLU A 173 -7.63 14.11 -4.83
CA GLU A 173 -6.21 14.05 -4.38
C GLU A 173 -5.52 12.76 -4.88
N ARG A 174 -6.29 11.67 -4.99
CA ARG A 174 -5.86 10.41 -5.57
C ARG A 174 -6.68 10.13 -6.84
N PRO A 175 -6.21 10.59 -8.01
CA PRO A 175 -7.01 10.57 -9.25
C PRO A 175 -7.27 9.15 -9.79
N TYR A 176 -6.60 8.13 -9.25
CA TYR A 176 -6.85 6.74 -9.59
C TYR A 176 -7.15 5.93 -8.35
N PHE A 177 -8.15 5.05 -8.46
CA PHE A 177 -8.44 4.08 -7.40
C PHE A 177 -7.24 3.17 -7.14
N LYS A 178 -6.91 2.99 -5.85
CA LYS A 178 -5.95 1.99 -5.36
C LYS A 178 -6.60 1.21 -4.23
N GLY A 179 -6.46 -0.10 -4.22
CA GLY A 179 -6.99 -0.95 -3.16
C GLY A 179 -6.30 -2.31 -3.08
N VAL A 180 -6.55 -3.01 -1.97
CA VAL A 180 -6.12 -4.40 -1.77
C VAL A 180 -7.35 -5.29 -1.79
N ALA A 181 -7.25 -6.43 -2.46
CA ALA A 181 -8.34 -7.39 -2.55
C ALA A 181 -8.78 -7.89 -1.16
N LYS A 182 -10.09 -8.10 -1.00
CA LYS A 182 -10.65 -8.52 0.29
C LYS A 182 -10.06 -9.87 0.71
N ASN A 183 -9.75 -10.00 2.00
CA ASN A 183 -9.19 -11.20 2.62
C ASN A 183 -7.79 -11.59 2.12
N SER A 184 -7.06 -10.68 1.46
CA SER A 184 -5.65 -10.92 1.13
C SER A 184 -4.84 -11.25 2.39
N GLU A 185 -3.93 -12.22 2.28
CA GLU A 185 -2.90 -12.48 3.30
C GLU A 185 -2.07 -11.21 3.54
N PRO A 186 -1.40 -11.03 4.69
CA PRO A 186 -0.47 -9.91 4.93
C PRO A 186 0.83 -10.08 4.13
N PHE A 187 0.70 -10.15 2.80
CA PHE A 187 1.74 -10.37 1.82
C PHE A 187 1.81 -9.16 0.88
N GLY A 188 2.00 -9.36 -0.42
CA GLY A 188 2.12 -8.28 -1.39
C GLY A 188 2.41 -8.80 -2.78
N PHE A 189 2.29 -7.93 -3.79
CA PHE A 189 2.68 -8.28 -5.14
C PHE A 189 4.16 -8.65 -5.15
N ASN A 190 4.51 -9.72 -5.85
CA ASN A 190 5.87 -10.20 -5.86
C ASN A 190 6.24 -10.90 -7.16
N ILE A 191 7.49 -10.71 -7.58
CA ILE A 191 8.08 -11.35 -8.76
C ILE A 191 9.52 -11.75 -8.42
N LYS A 192 9.87 -13.01 -8.73
CA LYS A 192 11.26 -13.46 -8.78
C LYS A 192 11.81 -13.24 -10.19
N ILE A 193 12.97 -12.60 -10.28
CA ILE A 193 13.69 -12.33 -11.53
C ILE A 193 14.92 -13.24 -11.55
N GLY A 194 15.12 -13.96 -12.66
CA GLY A 194 16.21 -14.93 -12.80
C GLY A 194 15.88 -16.32 -12.24
N SER A 195 16.71 -17.31 -12.62
CA SER A 195 16.50 -18.73 -12.30
C SER A 195 17.29 -19.21 -11.07
N GLY A 196 18.33 -18.50 -10.64
CA GLY A 196 19.17 -18.88 -9.50
C GLY A 196 18.52 -18.63 -8.14
N ASP A 197 19.28 -18.88 -7.07
CA ASP A 197 18.90 -18.48 -5.71
C ASP A 197 18.76 -16.96 -5.62
N VAL A 198 17.84 -16.49 -4.77
CA VAL A 198 17.63 -15.06 -4.57
C VAL A 198 18.75 -14.48 -3.73
N THR A 199 19.48 -13.51 -4.27
CA THR A 199 20.52 -12.73 -3.61
C THR A 199 19.97 -11.41 -3.08
N ASP A 200 19.10 -10.74 -3.84
CA ASP A 200 18.69 -9.37 -3.51
C ASP A 200 17.17 -9.27 -3.36
N LEU A 201 16.71 -8.55 -2.35
CA LEU A 201 15.29 -8.25 -2.13
C LEU A 201 15.04 -6.75 -2.29
N TYR A 202 14.04 -6.39 -3.08
CA TYR A 202 13.66 -4.99 -3.32
C TYR A 202 12.22 -4.76 -2.87
N PHE A 203 12.02 -3.80 -1.96
CA PHE A 203 10.73 -3.51 -1.35
C PHE A 203 10.19 -2.15 -1.80
N PHE A 204 9.05 -2.17 -2.49
CA PHE A 204 8.41 -1.00 -3.10
C PHE A 204 7.07 -0.67 -2.43
N GLU A 205 6.59 0.57 -2.59
CA GLU A 205 5.28 0.96 -2.09
C GLU A 205 4.13 0.33 -2.90
N ALA A 206 4.21 0.35 -4.24
CA ALA A 206 3.19 -0.22 -5.12
C ALA A 206 3.78 -1.12 -6.23
N PRO A 207 2.95 -1.97 -6.88
CA PRO A 207 3.39 -2.83 -7.98
C PRO A 207 3.95 -2.07 -9.18
N ILE A 208 3.38 -0.90 -9.50
CA ILE A 208 3.85 -0.09 -10.64
C ILE A 208 5.26 0.45 -10.37
N ASP A 209 5.60 0.79 -9.12
CA ASP A 209 6.94 1.25 -8.75
C ASP A 209 7.96 0.12 -8.91
N ALA A 210 7.61 -1.08 -8.45
CA ALA A 210 8.44 -2.28 -8.64
C ALA A 210 8.74 -2.55 -10.12
N LEU A 211 7.72 -2.49 -10.98
CA LEU A 211 7.87 -2.70 -12.42
C LEU A 211 8.62 -1.54 -13.09
N SER A 212 8.45 -0.32 -12.59
CA SER A 212 9.17 0.86 -13.12
C SER A 212 10.65 0.76 -12.80
N TYR A 213 11.00 0.39 -11.57
CA TYR A 213 12.37 0.12 -11.17
C TYR A 213 12.99 -1.03 -11.98
N TRP A 214 12.23 -2.10 -12.26
CA TRP A 214 12.73 -3.18 -13.13
C TRP A 214 13.03 -2.68 -14.54
N SER A 215 12.20 -1.79 -15.06
CA SER A 215 12.39 -1.19 -16.39
C SER A 215 13.64 -0.32 -16.46
N LEU A 216 13.96 0.37 -15.37
CA LEU A 216 15.17 1.19 -15.20
C LEU A 216 16.43 0.33 -15.02
N HIS A 217 16.28 -0.87 -14.45
CA HIS A 217 17.39 -1.79 -14.12
C HIS A 217 17.24 -3.16 -14.81
N PRO A 218 17.23 -3.22 -16.15
CA PRO A 218 16.90 -4.45 -16.89
C PRO A 218 17.94 -5.57 -16.76
N LYS A 219 19.11 -5.28 -16.17
CA LYS A 219 20.20 -6.25 -15.96
C LYS A 219 20.08 -7.01 -14.64
N LEU A 220 19.17 -6.62 -13.75
CA LEU A 220 18.95 -7.32 -12.48
C LEU A 220 18.48 -8.75 -12.72
N THR A 221 19.05 -9.67 -11.96
CA THR A 221 18.73 -11.11 -11.98
C THR A 221 18.97 -11.67 -10.60
N ASN A 222 18.42 -12.84 -10.31
CA ASN A 222 18.54 -13.52 -9.03
C ASN A 222 18.03 -12.65 -7.87
N CYS A 223 17.00 -11.85 -8.12
CA CYS A 223 16.40 -10.97 -7.12
C CYS A 223 14.90 -11.19 -7.02
N MET A 224 14.31 -10.68 -5.94
CA MET A 224 12.87 -10.69 -5.76
C MET A 224 12.38 -9.27 -5.52
N PHE A 225 11.37 -8.87 -6.26
CA PHE A 225 10.71 -7.58 -6.12
C PHE A 225 9.42 -7.79 -5.35
N ILE A 226 9.15 -6.92 -4.38
CA ILE A 226 8.02 -7.02 -3.47
C ILE A 226 7.35 -5.65 -3.36
N SER A 227 6.05 -5.56 -3.58
CA SER A 227 5.27 -4.40 -3.18
C SER A 227 4.65 -4.62 -1.80
N LEU A 228 4.73 -3.61 -0.95
CA LEU A 228 4.15 -3.62 0.40
C LEU A 228 2.70 -3.12 0.43
N SER A 229 2.14 -2.71 -0.71
CA SER A 229 0.78 -2.16 -0.82
C SER A 229 0.57 -0.94 0.10
N GLY A 230 1.56 -0.05 0.17
CA GLY A 230 1.57 1.16 0.99
C GLY A 230 2.76 1.27 1.97
N ALA A 231 3.31 2.48 2.13
CA ALA A 231 4.47 2.77 2.99
C ALA A 231 4.25 2.61 4.51
N SER A 232 3.07 2.18 4.97
CA SER A 232 2.85 1.89 6.40
C SER A 232 3.01 0.40 6.75
N ASN A 233 3.32 -0.45 5.77
CA ASN A 233 3.37 -1.91 5.93
C ASN A 233 4.80 -2.46 6.17
N TRP A 234 5.65 -1.72 6.87
CA TRP A 234 7.04 -2.11 7.19
C TRP A 234 7.13 -3.50 7.86
N SER A 235 6.11 -3.87 8.64
CA SER A 235 6.05 -5.16 9.34
C SER A 235 5.99 -6.38 8.41
N ARG A 236 5.77 -6.18 7.09
CA ARG A 236 5.78 -7.24 6.10
C ARG A 236 7.18 -7.59 5.58
N VAL A 237 8.18 -6.72 5.77
CA VAL A 237 9.55 -6.93 5.24
C VAL A 237 10.16 -8.22 5.77
N GLU A 238 10.17 -8.39 7.10
CA GLU A 238 10.75 -9.57 7.75
C GLU A 238 10.05 -10.88 7.37
N PRO A 239 8.70 -10.99 7.35
CA PRO A 239 8.00 -12.14 6.77
C PRO A 239 8.41 -12.48 5.34
N PHE A 240 8.65 -11.48 4.49
CA PHE A 240 9.11 -11.70 3.11
C PHE A 240 10.55 -12.19 3.05
N MET A 241 11.45 -11.65 3.88
CA MET A 241 12.83 -12.15 4.00
C MET A 241 12.84 -13.62 4.40
N ASN A 242 12.03 -13.99 5.40
CA ASN A 242 11.89 -15.39 5.83
C ASN A 242 11.31 -16.29 4.73
N TYR A 243 10.32 -15.79 3.98
CA TYR A 243 9.76 -16.49 2.84
C TYR A 243 10.80 -16.72 1.74
N ALA A 244 11.58 -15.69 1.40
CA ALA A 244 12.64 -15.79 0.41
C ALA A 244 13.74 -16.76 0.84
N ALA A 245 14.11 -16.77 2.13
CA ALA A 245 15.13 -17.69 2.65
C ALA A 245 14.69 -19.15 2.54
N THR A 246 13.47 -19.43 3.00
CA THR A 246 12.91 -20.78 3.03
C THR A 246 12.58 -21.31 1.63
N THR A 247 12.14 -20.44 0.71
CA THR A 247 11.60 -20.86 -0.60
C THR A 247 12.60 -20.69 -1.74
N TYR A 248 13.38 -19.60 -1.73
CA TYR A 248 14.20 -19.18 -2.86
C TYR A 248 15.70 -19.09 -2.57
N GLY A 249 16.15 -19.62 -1.43
CA GLY A 249 17.58 -19.73 -1.14
C GLY A 249 18.24 -18.47 -0.60
N TYR A 250 17.49 -17.42 -0.31
CA TYR A 250 18.02 -16.19 0.26
C TYR A 250 18.77 -16.45 1.58
N GLY A 251 20.06 -16.13 1.63
CA GLY A 251 20.90 -16.33 2.81
C GLY A 251 21.23 -17.79 3.18
N LYS A 252 20.92 -18.79 2.33
CA LYS A 252 21.12 -20.23 2.64
C LYS A 252 22.55 -20.62 2.96
N ASP A 253 23.54 -19.93 2.39
CA ASP A 253 24.92 -20.39 2.49
C ASP A 253 25.67 -19.88 3.73
N GLY A 254 25.12 -18.91 4.49
CA GLY A 254 25.82 -18.25 5.63
C GLY A 254 27.22 -17.68 5.31
N ARG A 255 27.65 -17.80 4.05
CA ARG A 255 28.97 -17.57 3.47
C ARG A 255 28.89 -16.90 2.10
N ASN A 256 27.69 -16.65 1.57
CA ASN A 256 27.53 -15.78 0.42
C ASN A 256 27.32 -14.36 0.98
N PRO A 257 28.37 -13.53 1.07
CA PRO A 257 28.26 -12.18 1.63
C PRO A 257 27.45 -11.24 0.73
N HIS A 258 26.97 -11.69 -0.43
CA HIS A 258 26.29 -10.89 -1.44
C HIS A 258 24.77 -11.10 -1.38
N HIS A 259 24.16 -10.78 -0.24
CA HIS A 259 22.72 -10.59 -0.20
C HIS A 259 22.38 -9.26 0.43
N SER A 260 21.44 -8.56 -0.19
CA SER A 260 21.04 -7.23 0.21
C SER A 260 19.52 -7.11 0.29
N VAL A 261 19.09 -6.13 1.06
CA VAL A 261 17.70 -5.70 1.17
C VAL A 261 17.66 -4.22 0.83
N HIS A 262 16.97 -3.91 -0.25
CA HIS A 262 16.80 -2.58 -0.80
C HIS A 262 15.40 -2.07 -0.45
N ILE A 263 15.34 -0.90 0.18
CA ILE A 263 14.10 -0.22 0.52
C ILE A 263 13.86 0.86 -0.54
N CYS A 264 12.89 0.60 -1.41
CA CYS A 264 12.61 1.36 -2.62
C CYS A 264 11.25 2.06 -2.55
N VAL A 265 10.87 2.54 -1.37
CA VAL A 265 9.61 3.28 -1.13
C VAL A 265 9.66 4.68 -1.74
N ASP A 266 8.53 5.39 -1.75
CA ASP A 266 8.45 6.77 -2.25
C ASP A 266 9.44 7.69 -1.52
N ASN A 267 9.98 8.68 -2.22
CA ASN A 267 10.73 9.77 -1.61
C ASN A 267 9.77 10.84 -1.08
N ASP A 268 9.08 10.50 0.01
CA ASP A 268 8.27 11.44 0.78
C ASP A 268 8.43 11.22 2.29
N LYS A 269 7.67 11.99 3.07
CA LYS A 269 7.67 11.89 4.53
C LYS A 269 7.41 10.47 5.04
N LYS A 270 6.48 9.72 4.43
CA LYS A 270 6.16 8.35 4.87
C LYS A 270 7.26 7.37 4.48
N GLY A 271 7.86 7.54 3.31
CA GLY A 271 9.01 6.75 2.91
C GLY A 271 10.23 6.99 3.81
N ALA A 272 10.47 8.24 4.21
CA ALA A 272 11.50 8.58 5.19
C ALA A 272 11.21 7.94 6.56
N GLU A 273 10.00 8.08 7.08
CA GLU A 273 9.56 7.44 8.34
C GLU A 273 9.69 5.90 8.27
N PHE A 274 9.41 5.30 7.11
CA PHE A 274 9.61 3.87 6.88
C PHE A 274 11.09 3.50 7.03
N TRP A 275 11.98 4.22 6.34
CA TRP A 275 13.40 3.95 6.37
C TRP A 275 13.98 4.11 7.79
N GLU A 276 13.67 5.22 8.46
CA GLU A 276 14.11 5.46 9.84
C GLU A 276 13.67 4.34 10.78
N HIS A 277 12.43 3.89 10.67
CA HIS A 277 11.92 2.79 11.48
C HIS A 277 12.63 1.46 11.15
N PHE A 278 12.81 1.17 9.87
CA PHE A 278 13.49 -0.04 9.41
C PHE A 278 14.95 -0.07 9.85
N GLU A 279 15.66 1.04 9.70
CA GLU A 279 17.04 1.20 10.11
C GLU A 279 17.19 1.04 11.63
N ALA A 280 16.36 1.71 12.43
CA ALA A 280 16.39 1.61 13.89
C ALA A 280 16.17 0.16 14.37
N LYS A 281 15.24 -0.57 13.75
CA LYS A 281 14.98 -1.99 14.07
C LYS A 281 16.16 -2.90 13.74
N ASN A 282 16.97 -2.54 12.73
CA ASN A 282 18.07 -3.35 12.21
C ASN A 282 19.47 -2.80 12.57
N ALA A 283 19.56 -1.82 13.46
CA ALA A 283 20.82 -1.15 13.83
C ALA A 283 21.90 -2.13 14.33
N PHE A 284 21.51 -3.12 15.14
CA PHE A 284 22.42 -4.16 15.62
C PHE A 284 23.03 -5.00 14.50
N THR A 285 22.28 -5.26 13.42
CA THR A 285 22.80 -6.03 12.28
C THR A 285 23.87 -5.24 11.52
N LYS A 286 23.76 -3.90 11.45
CA LYS A 286 24.79 -3.03 10.84
C LYS A 286 26.11 -3.08 11.61
N GLU A 287 26.07 -3.06 12.94
CA GLU A 287 27.28 -3.06 13.79
C GLU A 287 28.13 -4.33 13.67
N PHE A 288 27.53 -5.46 13.31
CA PHE A 288 28.23 -6.75 13.16
C PHE A 288 28.58 -7.10 11.70
N SER A 289 28.34 -6.20 10.76
CA SER A 289 28.72 -6.39 9.35
C SER A 289 30.24 -6.41 9.22
N VAL A 290 30.84 -7.57 8.90
CA VAL A 290 32.28 -7.70 8.67
C VAL A 290 32.57 -7.40 7.19
N GLY A 291 33.18 -6.25 6.91
CA GLY A 291 33.51 -5.78 5.55
C GLY A 291 32.51 -4.73 5.04
N ASN A 292 32.92 -3.92 4.06
CA ASN A 292 32.14 -2.80 3.49
C ASN A 292 30.89 -3.24 2.66
N VAL A 293 30.21 -4.32 3.03
CA VAL A 293 29.01 -4.78 2.34
C VAL A 293 27.79 -4.20 3.05
N GLU A 294 27.10 -3.26 2.40
CA GLU A 294 25.82 -2.75 2.88
C GLU A 294 24.74 -3.81 2.69
N TYR A 295 24.31 -4.40 3.80
CA TYR A 295 23.23 -5.40 3.81
C TYR A 295 21.85 -4.76 3.60
N TYR A 296 21.66 -3.54 4.11
CA TYR A 296 20.42 -2.78 4.04
C TYR A 296 20.68 -1.46 3.32
N VAL A 297 20.01 -1.26 2.19
CA VAL A 297 20.22 -0.11 1.31
C VAL A 297 18.96 0.74 1.26
N ASP A 298 19.12 2.04 1.50
CA ASP A 298 18.09 3.04 1.21
C ASP A 298 18.16 3.35 -0.28
N GLU A 299 17.20 2.84 -1.04
CA GLU A 299 17.15 2.99 -2.49
C GLU A 299 15.83 3.66 -2.89
N ARG A 300 15.51 4.75 -2.19
CA ARG A 300 14.43 5.66 -2.58
C ARG A 300 14.81 6.43 -3.85
N PRO A 301 13.83 6.83 -4.68
CA PRO A 301 14.11 7.58 -5.90
C PRO A 301 14.72 8.94 -5.57
N ASP A 302 15.61 9.41 -6.46
CA ASP A 302 16.16 10.75 -6.38
C ASP A 302 15.05 11.78 -6.67
N GLU A 303 14.86 12.72 -5.75
CA GLU A 303 13.83 13.77 -5.84
C GLU A 303 14.01 14.66 -7.08
N ALA A 304 15.21 14.71 -7.66
CA ALA A 304 15.49 15.43 -8.90
C ALA A 304 14.75 14.83 -10.11
N PHE A 305 14.41 13.54 -10.06
CA PHE A 305 13.80 12.81 -11.18
C PHE A 305 12.35 12.40 -10.92
N GLY A 306 11.94 12.30 -9.64
CA GLY A 306 10.57 11.93 -9.31
C GLY A 306 10.36 11.62 -7.84
N LYS A 307 9.09 11.67 -7.40
CA LYS A 307 8.72 11.27 -6.04
C LYS A 307 8.73 9.74 -5.90
N ASP A 308 8.21 9.03 -6.88
CA ASP A 308 8.15 7.56 -6.92
C ASP A 308 8.94 7.00 -8.12
N TRP A 309 9.16 5.69 -8.16
CA TRP A 309 9.91 5.06 -9.25
C TRP A 309 9.20 5.14 -10.61
N ASN A 310 7.87 5.34 -10.63
CA ASN A 310 7.15 5.57 -11.88
C ASN A 310 7.40 6.97 -12.45
N ASP A 311 7.51 7.98 -11.58
CA ASP A 311 7.92 9.34 -11.97
C ASP A 311 9.33 9.34 -12.56
N VAL A 312 10.29 8.64 -11.93
CA VAL A 312 11.66 8.49 -12.46
C VAL A 312 11.65 7.86 -13.85
N LEU A 313 10.88 6.77 -14.05
CA LEU A 313 10.76 6.13 -15.36
C LEU A 313 10.16 7.07 -16.41
N LYS A 314 9.11 7.82 -16.05
CA LYS A 314 8.51 8.81 -16.95
C LYS A 314 9.53 9.87 -17.33
N PHE A 315 10.23 10.43 -16.35
CA PHE A 315 11.25 11.44 -16.58
C PHE A 315 12.32 10.96 -17.57
N GLN A 316 12.90 9.78 -17.35
CA GLN A 316 13.92 9.23 -18.24
C GLN A 316 13.36 8.90 -19.64
N THR A 317 12.12 8.42 -19.72
CA THR A 317 11.46 8.15 -21.01
C THR A 317 11.28 9.44 -21.81
N LEU A 318 10.83 10.51 -21.17
CA LEU A 318 10.68 11.82 -21.80
C LEU A 318 12.03 12.37 -22.30
N GLN A 319 13.10 12.24 -21.51
CA GLN A 319 14.44 12.66 -21.95
C GLN A 319 14.91 11.90 -23.19
N LEU A 320 14.77 10.57 -23.20
CA LEU A 320 15.13 9.74 -24.35
C LEU A 320 14.31 10.07 -25.60
N GLU A 321 13.03 10.41 -25.44
CA GLU A 321 12.16 10.84 -26.55
C GLU A 321 12.63 12.20 -27.13
N GLN A 322 13.01 13.15 -26.27
CA GLN A 322 13.52 14.46 -26.68
C GLN A 322 14.89 14.38 -27.36
N GLU A 323 15.79 13.54 -26.84
CA GLU A 323 17.10 13.27 -27.46
C GLU A 323 16.91 12.69 -28.86
N LYS A 324 16.08 11.65 -29.01
CA LYS A 324 15.78 11.06 -30.33
C LYS A 324 15.19 12.07 -31.30
N ALA A 325 14.27 12.91 -30.83
CA ALA A 325 13.67 13.96 -31.66
C ALA A 325 14.69 15.01 -32.14
N THR A 326 15.81 15.19 -31.42
CA THR A 326 16.86 16.15 -31.76
C THR A 326 17.97 15.52 -32.61
N THR A 327 18.38 14.29 -32.30
CA THR A 327 19.51 13.60 -32.96
C THR A 327 19.14 13.06 -34.35
N ILE A 328 17.91 12.59 -34.56
CA ILE A 328 17.50 12.03 -35.87
C ILE A 328 17.55 13.10 -36.99
N PRO A 329 16.99 14.31 -36.81
CA PRO A 329 17.10 15.37 -37.82
C PRO A 329 18.54 15.86 -38.05
N GLN A 330 19.41 15.84 -37.03
CA GLN A 330 20.82 16.23 -37.17
C GLN A 330 21.62 15.22 -38.00
N LEU A 331 21.43 13.92 -37.75
CA LEU A 331 22.06 12.86 -38.55
C LEU A 331 21.58 12.88 -40.00
N GLU A 332 20.29 13.14 -40.23
CA GLU A 332 19.73 13.30 -41.58
C GLU A 332 20.30 14.53 -42.31
N GLN A 333 20.56 15.63 -41.60
CA GLN A 333 21.22 16.82 -42.17
C GLN A 333 22.70 16.59 -42.48
N GLU A 334 23.44 15.90 -41.62
CA GLU A 334 24.86 15.56 -41.83
C GLU A 334 25.06 14.57 -42.97
N MET A 335 24.11 13.65 -43.21
CA MET A 335 24.13 12.72 -44.33
C MET A 335 23.66 13.32 -45.67
N ALA A 336 23.08 14.53 -45.65
CA ALA A 336 22.62 15.24 -46.84
C ALA A 336 23.68 16.16 -47.48
N TYR A 337 24.86 16.26 -46.86
CA TYR A 337 26.07 16.90 -47.39
C TYR A 337 27.14 15.85 -47.72
#